data_AF-A0A9P1M8R3-F1
#
_entry.id   AF-A0A9P1M8R3-F1
#
_cell.length_a   1.000
_cell.length_b   1.000
_cell.length_c   1.000
_cell.angle_alpha   90.00
_cell.angle_beta   90.00
_cell.angle_gamma   90.00
#
_symmetry.space_group_name_H-M   'P 1'
#
loop_
_entity.id
_entity.type
_entity.pdbx_description
1 polymer ?
#
loop_
_entity_poly.entity_id
_entity_poly.type
_entity_poly.pdbx_seq_one_letter_code
_entity_poly.pdbx_strand_id
1 'polypeptide(L)'
;MATATSSRTMESRTGRSKQRERLVAGVVPLTEDRKYVLLIQSARRKGWVLPKGGWESDEECTEAAEREAWEEAGIIDGSKALYRFYEATVTREETDWPERHKRERQWFTFKQAKEALSTRPELQEALERSTMKRH
;
A
#
# COMPACT_ATOMS: atom_id res chain seq x y z
N MET A 1 -31.07 -13.05 12.94
CA MET A 1 -29.69 -13.21 12.44
C MET A 1 -28.96 -11.92 12.73
N ALA A 2 -28.25 -11.83 13.86
CA ALA A 2 -27.62 -10.61 14.34
C ALA A 2 -26.25 -10.42 13.68
N THR A 3 -26.00 -9.22 13.15
CA THR A 3 -24.71 -8.79 12.60
C THR A 3 -23.75 -8.49 13.74
N ALA A 4 -22.57 -9.13 13.74
CA ALA A 4 -21.53 -8.90 14.72
C ALA A 4 -20.89 -7.53 14.51
N THR A 5 -21.17 -6.59 15.42
CA THR A 5 -20.48 -5.29 15.50
C THR A 5 -19.07 -5.52 16.03
N SER A 6 -18.05 -5.31 15.19
CA SER A 6 -16.65 -5.33 15.61
C SER A 6 -16.37 -4.10 16.48
N SER A 7 -16.37 -4.29 17.80
CA SER A 7 -15.96 -3.28 18.77
C SER A 7 -14.43 -3.09 18.71
N ARG A 8 -13.98 -2.00 18.09
CA ARG A 8 -12.56 -1.59 18.09
C ARG A 8 -12.21 -0.99 19.46
N THR A 9 -11.24 -1.56 20.15
CA THR A 9 -10.78 -1.17 21.49
C THR A 9 -9.94 0.11 21.46
N MET A 10 -10.12 0.99 22.46
CA MET A 10 -9.46 2.31 22.62
C MET A 10 -8.15 2.23 23.45
N GLU A 11 -7.35 1.18 23.29
CA GLU A 11 -6.12 1.02 24.09
C GLU A 11 -4.89 0.93 23.19
N SER A 12 -3.94 1.85 23.37
CA SER A 12 -2.62 1.82 22.73
C SER A 12 -1.80 0.67 23.33
N ARG A 13 -1.32 -0.26 22.50
CA ARG A 13 -0.44 -1.35 22.96
C ARG A 13 0.98 -0.83 23.14
N THR A 14 1.52 -0.99 24.34
CA THR A 14 2.93 -0.67 24.62
C THR A 14 3.79 -1.93 24.60
N GLY A 15 4.40 -2.25 23.47
CA GLY A 15 5.38 -3.32 23.32
C GLY A 15 6.79 -2.78 23.08
N ARG A 16 7.62 -2.69 24.13
CA ARG A 16 9.00 -2.17 24.03
C ARG A 16 9.98 -3.25 24.46
N SER A 17 10.51 -4.07 23.55
CA SER A 17 11.91 -4.55 23.64
C SER A 17 12.40 -5.27 22.38
N LYS A 18 13.59 -4.86 21.91
CA LYS A 18 14.50 -5.54 20.95
C LYS A 18 14.13 -5.55 19.46
N GLN A 19 14.38 -4.44 18.77
CA GLN A 19 14.80 -4.46 17.36
C GLN A 19 15.87 -3.40 17.13
N ARG A 20 17.00 -3.80 16.50
CA ARG A 20 18.24 -3.00 16.36
C ARG A 20 18.15 -1.91 15.28
N GLU A 21 17.05 -1.85 14.53
CA GLU A 21 16.74 -0.77 13.59
C GLU A 21 15.25 -0.45 13.77
N ARG A 22 14.92 0.81 14.06
CA ARG A 22 13.52 1.22 14.23
C ARG A 22 12.92 1.43 12.85
N LEU A 23 12.18 0.44 12.36
CA LEU A 23 11.34 0.60 11.20
C LEU A 23 10.18 1.55 11.54
N VAL A 24 9.91 2.48 10.64
CA VAL A 24 8.89 3.52 10.82
C VAL A 24 7.97 3.52 9.61
N ALA A 25 6.68 3.40 9.86
CA ALA A 25 5.63 3.57 8.88
C ALA A 25 4.88 4.88 9.16
N GLY A 26 4.36 5.53 8.11
CA GLY A 26 3.63 6.78 8.28
C GLY A 26 2.84 7.14 7.03
N VAL A 27 1.87 8.03 7.21
CA VAL A 27 0.95 8.46 6.15
C VAL A 27 1.21 9.91 5.75
N VAL A 28 0.92 10.22 4.49
CA VAL A 28 0.84 11.60 4.00
C VAL A 28 -0.63 11.91 3.71
N PRO A 29 -1.39 12.36 4.71
CA PRO A 29 -2.80 12.66 4.51
C PRO A 29 -2.96 13.91 3.66
N LEU A 30 -3.61 13.76 2.51
CA LEU A 30 -3.88 14.83 1.57
C LEU A 30 -5.38 15.07 1.46
N THR A 31 -5.78 16.31 1.21
CA THR A 31 -7.14 16.62 0.75
C THR A 31 -7.43 15.94 -0.59
N GLU A 32 -8.71 15.75 -0.92
CA GLU A 32 -9.12 15.09 -2.17
C GLU A 32 -8.53 15.75 -3.42
N ASP A 33 -8.42 17.08 -3.40
CA ASP A 33 -7.81 17.89 -4.46
C ASP A 33 -6.27 17.98 -4.37
N ARG A 34 -5.65 17.31 -3.40
CA ARG A 34 -4.20 17.24 -3.13
C ARG A 34 -3.53 18.59 -2.87
N LYS A 35 -4.27 19.63 -2.50
CA LYS A 35 -3.70 20.97 -2.26
C LYS A 35 -3.15 21.13 -0.84
N TYR A 36 -3.69 20.40 0.11
CA TYR A 36 -3.32 20.54 1.51
C TYR A 36 -2.90 19.20 2.11
N VAL A 37 -1.90 19.26 2.98
CA VAL A 37 -1.40 18.13 3.77
C VAL A 37 -1.72 18.36 5.23
N LEU A 38 -2.20 17.33 5.93
CA LEU A 38 -2.45 17.39 7.36
C LEU A 38 -1.19 16.99 8.13
N LEU A 39 -0.77 17.86 9.04
CA LEU A 39 0.36 17.64 9.95
C LEU A 39 -0.15 17.65 11.39
N ILE A 40 0.53 16.90 12.26
CA ILE A 40 0.26 16.86 13.69
C ILE A 40 1.43 17.44 14.48
N GLN A 41 1.18 17.89 15.71
CA GLN A 41 2.25 18.34 16.59
C GLN A 41 3.00 17.15 17.18
N SER A 42 4.33 17.20 17.17
CA SER A 42 5.13 16.13 17.74
C SER A 42 4.99 16.10 19.27
N ALA A 43 4.66 14.92 19.81
CA ALA A 43 4.59 14.72 21.27
C ALA A 43 5.97 14.79 21.98
N ARG A 44 7.08 14.63 21.24
CA ARG A 44 8.44 14.56 21.80
C ARG A 44 9.33 15.75 21.45
N ARG A 45 8.98 16.52 20.43
CA ARG A 45 9.78 17.65 19.93
C ARG A 45 8.85 18.83 19.66
N LYS A 46 9.35 20.06 19.77
CA LYS A 46 8.61 21.23 19.28
C LYS A 46 8.66 21.22 17.75
N GLY A 47 7.51 21.00 17.10
CA GLY A 47 7.40 21.03 15.64
C GLY A 47 6.23 20.23 15.09
N TRP A 48 5.97 20.41 13.80
CA TRP A 48 4.96 19.70 13.03
C TRP A 48 5.57 18.47 12.34
N VAL A 49 4.86 17.35 12.37
CA VAL A 49 5.28 16.08 11.77
C VAL A 49 4.11 15.42 11.06
N LEU A 50 4.43 14.50 10.15
CA LEU A 50 3.44 13.59 9.58
C LEU A 50 3.08 12.50 10.60
N PRO A 51 1.83 12.00 10.58
CA PRO A 51 1.43 10.86 11.39
C PRO A 51 2.27 9.64 11.00
N LYS A 52 3.00 9.09 11.97
CA LYS A 52 3.96 8.00 11.77
C LYS A 52 4.29 7.33 13.10
N GLY A 53 4.60 6.04 13.07
CA GLY A 53 5.13 5.37 14.25
C GLY A 53 5.81 4.05 13.97
N GLY A 54 5.83 3.20 15.00
CA GLY A 54 6.64 1.98 14.96
C GLY A 54 6.00 0.97 14.02
N TRP A 55 6.80 0.41 13.10
CA TRP A 55 6.38 -0.75 12.33
C TRP A 55 6.83 -2.01 13.06
N GLU A 56 5.87 -2.81 13.54
CA GLU A 56 6.15 -4.11 14.16
C GLU A 56 6.33 -5.19 13.08
N SER A 57 7.13 -6.23 13.37
CA SER A 57 7.47 -7.28 12.40
C SER A 57 6.33 -8.24 12.06
N ASP A 58 5.20 -8.15 12.75
CA ASP A 58 4.01 -8.98 12.61
C ASP A 58 2.83 -8.28 11.89
N GLU A 59 3.03 -7.04 11.41
CA GLU A 59 2.05 -6.29 10.60
C GLU A 59 2.67 -5.86 9.26
N GLU A 60 1.85 -5.65 8.21
CA GLU A 60 2.35 -5.05 6.97
C GLU A 60 2.63 -3.55 7.17
N CYS A 61 3.59 -2.99 6.42
CA CYS A 61 3.95 -1.56 6.55
C CYS A 61 2.75 -0.62 6.33
N THR A 62 1.77 -1.04 5.52
CA THR A 62 0.53 -0.28 5.28
C THR A 62 -0.41 -0.32 6.49
N GLU A 63 -0.56 -1.48 7.11
CA GLU A 63 -1.39 -1.65 8.32
C GLU A 63 -0.82 -0.84 9.47
N ALA A 64 0.51 -0.85 9.63
CA ALA A 64 1.22 0.01 10.59
C ALA A 64 0.97 1.50 10.32
N ALA A 65 1.03 1.94 9.05
CA ALA A 65 0.80 3.33 8.69
C ALA A 65 -0.64 3.78 8.99
N GLU A 66 -1.64 2.95 8.66
CA GLU A 66 -3.06 3.22 8.93
C GLU A 66 -3.36 3.28 10.43
N ARG A 67 -2.82 2.33 11.20
CA ARG A 67 -2.94 2.31 12.66
C ARG A 67 -2.40 3.61 13.27
N GLU A 68 -1.20 4.02 12.87
CA GLU A 68 -0.55 5.25 13.35
C GLU A 68 -1.29 6.53 12.88
N ALA A 69 -1.83 6.54 11.67
CA ALA A 69 -2.67 7.63 11.17
C ALA A 69 -3.93 7.84 12.02
N TRP A 70 -4.57 6.74 12.41
CA TRP A 70 -5.72 6.74 13.29
C TRP A 70 -5.34 7.15 14.72
N GLU A 71 -4.29 6.56 15.29
CA GLU A 71 -3.84 6.82 16.67
C GLU A 71 -3.33 8.26 16.86
N GLU A 72 -2.52 8.79 15.93
CA GLU A 72 -1.91 10.10 16.10
C GLU A 72 -2.75 11.27 15.57
N ALA A 73 -3.64 11.02 14.61
CA ALA A 73 -4.37 12.08 13.90
C ALA A 73 -5.88 11.83 13.71
N GLY A 74 -6.42 10.69 14.18
CA GLY A 74 -7.83 10.34 14.01
C GLY A 74 -8.24 10.13 12.55
N ILE A 75 -7.28 9.84 11.66
CA ILE A 75 -7.52 9.69 10.23
C ILE A 75 -8.05 8.27 9.98
N ILE A 76 -9.28 8.16 9.48
CA ILE A 76 -9.79 6.93 8.88
C ILE A 76 -9.36 6.99 7.43
N ASP A 77 -8.22 6.38 7.12
CA ASP A 77 -7.80 6.29 5.73
C ASP A 77 -8.78 5.37 4.99
N GLY A 78 -9.33 5.87 3.89
CA GLY A 78 -10.00 5.05 2.89
C GLY A 78 -8.95 4.50 1.94
N SER A 79 -7.93 3.86 2.51
CA SER A 79 -6.60 3.69 1.93
C SER A 79 -6.68 3.25 0.49
N LYS A 80 -6.18 4.11 -0.41
CA LYS A 80 -5.90 3.69 -1.78
C LYS A 80 -4.74 2.71 -1.69
N ALA A 81 -5.01 1.44 -1.92
CA ALA A 81 -4.01 0.38 -1.90
C ALA A 81 -2.73 0.81 -2.64
N LEU A 82 -1.59 0.70 -1.96
CA LEU A 82 -0.30 1.08 -2.52
C LEU A 82 0.21 -0.05 -3.42
N TYR A 83 0.03 0.06 -4.72
CA TYR A 83 0.56 -0.90 -5.68
C TYR A 83 1.98 -0.50 -6.12
N ARG A 84 2.93 -1.44 -5.99
CA ARG A 84 4.31 -1.26 -6.41
C ARG A 84 4.65 -2.30 -7.48
N PHE A 85 4.84 -1.85 -8.73
CA PHE A 85 5.18 -2.72 -9.86
C PHE A 85 6.64 -2.53 -10.25
N TYR A 86 7.30 -3.62 -10.63
CA TYR A 86 8.68 -3.62 -11.12
C TYR A 86 8.70 -4.15 -12.55
N GLU A 87 9.51 -3.52 -13.39
CA GLU A 87 9.75 -4.00 -14.74
C GLU A 87 10.83 -5.10 -14.72
N ALA A 88 10.59 -6.17 -15.46
CA ALA A 88 11.52 -7.28 -15.59
C ALA A 88 11.60 -7.73 -17.05
N THR A 89 12.80 -8.09 -17.51
CA THR A 89 13.02 -8.70 -18.82
C THR A 89 12.93 -10.21 -18.70
N VAL A 90 11.99 -10.83 -19.43
CA VAL A 90 11.87 -12.29 -19.47
C VAL A 90 12.91 -12.87 -20.42
N THR A 91 13.75 -13.77 -19.92
CA THR A 91 14.81 -14.44 -20.70
C THR A 91 14.47 -15.87 -21.09
N ARG A 92 13.57 -16.53 -20.34
CA ARG A 92 13.13 -17.92 -20.57
C ARG A 92 11.71 -18.11 -20.03
N GLU A 93 10.93 -18.95 -20.69
CA GLU A 93 9.58 -19.36 -20.27
C GLU A 93 9.56 -20.87 -19.98
N GLU A 94 9.28 -21.26 -18.73
CA GLU A 94 9.11 -22.68 -18.38
C GLU A 94 7.75 -23.19 -18.82
N THR A 95 7.68 -24.39 -19.41
CA THR A 95 6.42 -25.05 -19.78
C THR A 95 5.68 -25.66 -18.59
N ASP A 96 6.38 -25.91 -17.49
CA ASP A 96 5.82 -26.42 -16.24
C ASP A 96 6.12 -25.45 -15.10
N TRP A 97 5.06 -24.90 -14.48
CA TRP A 97 5.16 -23.96 -13.38
C TRP A 97 4.08 -24.27 -12.32
N PRO A 98 4.29 -23.90 -11.04
CA PRO A 98 3.46 -24.38 -9.92
C PRO A 98 1.94 -24.16 -10.09
N GLU A 99 1.54 -23.09 -10.76
CA GLU A 99 0.12 -22.74 -10.98
C GLU A 99 -0.36 -22.98 -12.42
N ARG A 100 0.35 -23.74 -13.25
CA ARG A 100 -0.01 -23.92 -14.67
C ARG A 100 -1.41 -24.50 -14.90
N HIS A 101 -1.90 -25.25 -13.93
CA HIS A 101 -3.21 -25.88 -13.95
C HIS A 101 -4.34 -24.94 -13.47
N LYS A 102 -4.00 -23.77 -12.91
CA LYS A 102 -4.95 -22.77 -12.40
C LYS A 102 -4.98 -21.50 -13.22
N ARG A 103 -3.90 -21.20 -13.95
CA ARG A 103 -3.75 -19.95 -14.69
C ARG A 103 -3.30 -20.19 -16.11
N GLU A 104 -3.91 -19.46 -17.02
CA GLU A 104 -3.45 -19.30 -18.38
C GLU A 104 -2.50 -18.09 -18.45
N ARG A 105 -1.50 -18.17 -19.33
CA ARG A 105 -0.59 -17.06 -19.62
C ARG A 105 -0.55 -16.81 -21.11
N GLN A 106 -0.49 -15.54 -21.48
CA GLN A 106 -0.43 -15.11 -22.87
C GLN A 106 0.36 -13.80 -22.94
N TRP A 107 1.10 -13.62 -24.03
CA TRP A 107 1.75 -12.36 -24.35
C TRP A 107 0.77 -11.36 -24.97
N PHE A 108 0.84 -10.11 -24.53
CA PHE A 108 0.00 -9.02 -25.02
C PHE A 108 0.85 -7.91 -25.62
N THR A 109 0.39 -7.33 -26.72
CA THR A 109 0.86 -6.01 -27.17
C THR A 109 0.36 -4.92 -26.22
N PHE A 110 0.93 -3.71 -26.30
CA PHE A 110 0.54 -2.61 -25.41
C PHE A 110 -0.97 -2.31 -25.54
N LYS A 111 -1.49 -2.28 -26.76
CA LYS A 111 -2.91 -2.02 -27.04
C LYS A 111 -3.80 -3.10 -26.45
N GLN A 112 -3.48 -4.38 -26.66
CA GLN A 112 -4.28 -5.49 -26.15
C GLN A 112 -4.25 -5.54 -24.61
N ALA A 113 -3.08 -5.29 -23.99
CA ALA A 113 -2.95 -5.23 -22.54
C ALA A 113 -3.78 -4.09 -21.95
N LYS A 114 -3.74 -2.89 -22.56
CA LYS A 114 -4.54 -1.74 -22.11
C LYS A 114 -6.03 -2.02 -22.18
N GLU A 115 -6.50 -2.68 -23.24
CA GLU A 115 -7.91 -3.08 -23.40
C GLU A 115 -8.32 -4.14 -22.37
N ALA A 116 -7.51 -5.19 -22.19
CA ALA A 116 -7.75 -6.24 -21.20
C ALA A 116 -7.80 -5.72 -19.76
N LEU A 117 -7.05 -4.64 -19.46
CA LEU A 117 -6.99 -3.99 -18.15
C LEU A 117 -7.97 -2.82 -17.98
N SER A 118 -8.91 -2.64 -18.92
CA SER A 118 -9.84 -1.49 -18.94
C SER A 118 -10.65 -1.27 -17.66
N THR A 119 -10.94 -2.33 -16.90
CA THR A 119 -11.70 -2.26 -15.64
C THR A 119 -10.83 -2.03 -14.41
N ARG A 120 -9.50 -1.93 -14.56
CA ARG A 120 -8.50 -1.85 -13.48
C ARG A 120 -7.53 -0.70 -13.71
N PRO A 121 -7.92 0.54 -13.36
CA PRO A 121 -7.13 1.75 -13.63
C PRO A 121 -5.72 1.71 -13.05
N GLU A 122 -5.53 1.11 -11.88
CA GLU A 122 -4.24 0.95 -11.21
C GLU A 122 -3.25 0.10 -12.04
N LEU A 123 -3.75 -0.91 -12.75
CA LEU A 123 -2.94 -1.76 -13.62
C LEU A 123 -2.64 -1.06 -14.96
N GLN A 124 -3.59 -0.26 -15.46
CA GLN A 124 -3.32 0.59 -16.63
C GLN A 124 -2.24 1.63 -16.34
N GLU A 125 -2.29 2.27 -15.17
CA GLU A 125 -1.26 3.24 -14.77
C GLU A 125 0.13 2.58 -14.70
N ALA A 126 0.22 1.37 -14.14
CA ALA A 126 1.46 0.60 -14.11
C ALA A 126 1.98 0.28 -15.53
N LEU A 127 1.08 -0.18 -16.41
CA LEU A 127 1.42 -0.46 -17.80
C LEU A 127 1.89 0.79 -18.55
N GLU A 128 1.24 1.94 -18.34
CA GLU A 128 1.57 3.22 -18.98
C GLU A 128 2.92 3.78 -18.53
N ARG A 129 3.32 3.49 -17.29
CA ARG A 129 4.62 3.87 -16.70
C ARG A 129 5.78 2.94 -17.12
N SER A 130 5.48 1.77 -17.69
CA SER A 130 6.51 0.84 -18.18
C SER A 130 7.24 1.39 -19.42
N THR A 131 8.42 0.84 -19.71
CA THR A 131 9.22 1.17 -20.91
C THR A 131 8.75 0.44 -22.18
N MET A 132 7.62 -0.26 -22.09
CA MET A 132 7.10 -1.10 -23.17
C MET A 132 6.83 -0.27 -24.44
N LYS A 133 7.29 -0.78 -25.59
CA LYS A 133 7.09 -0.14 -26.89
C LYS A 133 5.61 -0.14 -27.26
N ARG A 134 5.14 1.00 -27.79
CA ARG A 134 3.71 1.27 -28.06
C ARG A 134 3.32 1.12 -29.53
N HIS A 135 4.21 0.53 -30.34
CA HIS A 135 4.05 0.39 -31.79
C HIS A 135 3.09 -0.75 -32.14
#